data_AF-A0A7V9USB3-F1
#
_entry.id   AF-A0A7V9USB3-F1
#
_cell.length_a   1.000
_cell.length_b   1.000
_cell.length_c   1.000
_cell.angle_alpha   90.00
_cell.angle_beta   90.00
_cell.angle_gamma   90.00
#
_symmetry.space_group_name_H-M   'P 1'
#
loop_
_entity.id
_entity.type
_entity.pdbx_description
1 polymer ?
#
loop_
_entity_poly.entity_id
_entity_poly.type
_entity_poly.pdbx_seq_one_letter_code
_entity_poly.pdbx_strand_id
1 'polypeptide(L)'
;MIETIQHADGRVELQAEALQSIKTSPLYNEDLAPVPIERRNWTTYNYAALWISMAHCIPTYMMASGLISAGMNWWQALITILLGNIIVLAPILLNSHPGTKYGIPFPVFARASYGTIGSNLPALMRAIVACGWFGIQAWIGGQAIHTFFAAVIPGWQTLLGDAIGG
;
A
#
# COMPACT_ATOMS: atom_id res chain seq x y z
N MET A 1 -36.48 -0.24 -3.09
CA MET A 1 -36.05 0.19 -4.44
C MET A 1 -35.72 1.69 -4.46
N ILE A 2 -34.82 2.16 -3.57
CA ILE A 2 -33.82 3.24 -3.71
C ILE A 2 -32.90 2.99 -2.49
N GLU A 3 -31.79 2.28 -2.67
CA GLU A 3 -30.84 1.96 -1.57
C GLU A 3 -29.55 2.77 -1.66
N THR A 4 -29.37 3.50 -2.77
CA THR A 4 -28.17 4.24 -3.08
C THR A 4 -28.52 5.65 -3.59
N ILE A 5 -27.75 6.63 -3.16
CA ILE A 5 -27.78 8.01 -3.65
C ILE A 5 -26.69 8.11 -4.72
N GLN A 6 -27.08 8.34 -5.98
CA GLN A 6 -26.14 8.64 -7.06
C GLN A 6 -25.98 10.14 -7.20
N HIS A 7 -24.74 10.61 -7.12
CA HIS A 7 -24.40 12.02 -7.31
C HIS A 7 -24.12 12.29 -8.79
N ALA A 8 -24.30 13.54 -9.24
CA ALA A 8 -24.07 13.96 -10.62
C ALA A 8 -22.63 13.71 -11.14
N ASP A 9 -21.66 13.56 -10.23
CA ASP A 9 -20.26 13.19 -10.48
C ASP A 9 -20.05 11.66 -10.61
N GLY A 10 -21.11 10.85 -10.66
CA GLY A 10 -21.05 9.40 -10.81
C GLY A 10 -20.63 8.62 -9.54
N ARG A 11 -20.42 9.32 -8.42
CA ARG A 11 -20.16 8.74 -7.09
C ARG A 11 -21.45 8.20 -6.48
N VAL A 12 -21.32 7.08 -5.76
CA VAL A 12 -22.45 6.40 -5.13
C VAL A 12 -22.26 6.39 -3.62
N GLU A 13 -23.30 6.75 -2.89
CA GLU A 13 -23.39 6.68 -1.44
C GLU A 13 -24.57 5.81 -1.02
N LEU A 14 -24.47 5.14 0.13
CA LEU A 14 -25.58 4.40 0.70
C LEU A 14 -26.53 5.35 1.42
N GLN A 15 -27.83 5.15 1.24
CA GLN A 15 -28.82 5.89 2.00
C GLN A 15 -28.72 5.55 3.50
N ALA A 16 -29.12 6.45 4.39
CA ALA A 16 -28.96 6.27 5.84
C ALA A 16 -29.70 5.01 6.34
N GLU A 17 -30.84 4.68 5.75
CA GLU A 17 -31.65 3.50 6.05
C GLU A 17 -30.97 2.21 5.61
N ALA A 18 -30.32 2.22 4.44
CA ALA A 18 -29.53 1.09 3.93
C ALA A 18 -28.22 0.91 4.71
N LEU A 19 -27.63 1.99 5.22
CA LEU A 19 -26.48 1.92 6.13
C LEU A 19 -26.87 1.28 7.47
N GLN A 20 -28.08 1.56 7.98
CA GLN A 20 -28.59 0.94 9.21
C GLN A 20 -28.90 -0.56 9.03
N SER A 21 -29.39 -0.99 7.87
CA SER A 21 -29.66 -2.41 7.61
C SER A 21 -28.37 -3.24 7.49
N ILE A 22 -27.28 -2.66 6.98
CA ILE A 22 -25.97 -3.35 6.95
C ILE A 22 -25.29 -3.37 8.30
N LYS A 23 -25.56 -2.43 9.22
CA LYS A 23 -25.02 -2.46 10.60
C LYS A 23 -25.44 -3.70 11.38
N THR A 24 -26.62 -4.24 11.08
CA THR A 24 -27.11 -5.50 11.67
C THR A 24 -26.48 -6.75 11.05
N SER A 25 -25.66 -6.62 10.01
CA SER A 25 -24.99 -7.75 9.37
C SER A 25 -23.81 -8.24 10.21
N PRO A 26 -23.60 -9.56 10.37
CA PRO A 26 -22.42 -10.12 11.04
C PRO A 26 -21.10 -9.82 10.31
N LEU A 27 -21.16 -9.26 9.10
CA LEU A 27 -20.00 -8.90 8.28
C LEU A 27 -19.66 -7.39 8.31
N TYR A 28 -20.40 -6.62 9.12
CA TYR A 28 -20.18 -5.19 9.30
C TYR A 28 -19.06 -4.95 10.32
N ASN A 29 -18.13 -4.08 9.94
CA ASN A 29 -17.14 -3.48 10.84
C ASN A 29 -17.06 -1.99 10.51
N GLU A 30 -16.81 -1.13 11.50
CA GLU A 30 -16.69 0.32 11.26
C GLU A 30 -15.54 0.64 10.29
N ASP A 31 -14.43 -0.10 10.36
CA ASP A 31 -13.29 0.05 9.42
C ASP A 31 -13.60 -0.45 8.00
N LEU A 32 -14.62 -1.31 7.86
CA LEU A 32 -15.04 -1.87 6.58
C LEU A 32 -16.26 -1.14 5.99
N ALA A 33 -16.83 -0.21 6.74
CA ALA A 33 -18.01 0.53 6.32
C ALA A 33 -17.67 1.46 5.13
N PRO A 34 -18.59 1.61 4.16
CA PRO A 34 -18.40 2.56 3.08
C PRO A 34 -18.23 3.98 3.61
N VAL A 35 -17.25 4.73 3.10
CA VAL A 35 -16.97 6.09 3.56
C VAL A 35 -17.95 7.09 2.91
N PRO A 36 -18.74 7.85 3.70
CA PRO A 36 -19.61 8.92 3.22
C PRO A 36 -18.85 9.95 2.40
N ILE A 37 -19.47 10.57 1.39
CA ILE A 37 -18.77 11.54 0.53
C ILE A 37 -18.27 12.74 1.36
N GLU A 38 -19.03 13.17 2.37
CA GLU A 38 -18.67 14.25 3.30
C GLU A 38 -17.35 13.99 4.05
N ARG A 39 -17.00 12.71 4.27
CA ARG A 39 -15.77 12.31 4.95
C ARG A 39 -14.59 12.08 4.00
N ARG A 40 -14.79 12.18 2.67
CA ARG A 40 -13.74 12.03 1.64
C ARG A 40 -12.99 13.36 1.45
N ASN A 41 -12.24 13.78 2.45
CA ASN A 41 -11.52 15.06 2.49
C ASN A 41 -10.14 15.05 1.80
N TRP A 42 -9.80 13.99 1.07
CA TRP A 42 -8.51 13.89 0.39
C TRP A 42 -8.48 14.72 -0.89
N THR A 43 -7.62 15.73 -0.92
CA THR A 43 -7.35 16.53 -2.11
C THR A 43 -6.27 15.87 -2.98
N THR A 44 -6.13 16.33 -4.23
CA THR A 44 -5.07 15.87 -5.15
C THR A 44 -3.67 16.00 -4.56
N TYR A 45 -3.45 17.02 -3.71
CA TYR A 45 -2.19 17.20 -3.00
C TYR A 45 -1.91 16.06 -2.03
N ASN A 46 -2.90 15.63 -1.24
CA ASN A 46 -2.75 14.52 -0.29
C ASN A 46 -2.39 13.23 -1.02
N TYR A 47 -3.01 12.98 -2.18
CA TYR A 47 -2.66 11.85 -3.03
C TYR A 47 -1.23 11.95 -3.57
N ALA A 48 -0.85 13.10 -4.12
CA ALA A 48 0.50 13.30 -4.66
C ALA A 48 1.58 13.15 -3.57
N ALA A 49 1.36 13.73 -2.40
CA ALA A 49 2.27 13.63 -1.26
C ALA A 49 2.43 12.17 -0.78
N LEU A 50 1.32 11.42 -0.67
CA LEU A 50 1.35 10.01 -0.33
C LEU A 50 2.14 9.19 -1.36
N TRP A 51 1.90 9.42 -2.66
CA TRP A 51 2.60 8.72 -3.72
C TRP A 51 4.10 9.00 -3.74
N ILE A 52 4.51 10.27 -3.59
CA ILE A 52 5.92 10.64 -3.52
C ILE A 52 6.58 10.02 -2.29
N SER A 53 5.91 10.06 -1.14
CA SER A 53 6.41 9.44 0.10
C SER A 53 6.59 7.93 -0.04
N MET A 54 5.71 7.24 -0.77
CA MET A 54 5.82 5.80 -1.00
C MET A 54 6.88 5.44 -2.04
N ALA A 55 7.10 6.29 -3.05
CA ALA A 55 8.12 6.08 -4.07
C ALA A 55 9.54 6.27 -3.51
N HIS A 56 9.70 7.17 -2.53
CA HIS A 56 10.96 7.44 -1.87
C HIS A 56 11.29 6.36 -0.83
N CYS A 57 11.96 5.31 -1.27
CA CYS A 57 12.45 4.26 -0.36
C CYS A 57 13.79 3.66 -0.81
N ILE A 58 14.53 3.10 0.14
CA ILE A 58 15.84 2.46 -0.09
C ILE A 58 15.79 1.33 -1.13
N PRO A 59 14.78 0.43 -1.13
CA PRO A 59 14.68 -0.60 -2.16
C PRO A 59 14.67 -0.06 -3.59
N THR A 60 14.07 1.10 -3.84
CA THR A 60 14.09 1.73 -5.17
C THR A 60 15.51 2.10 -5.59
N TYR A 61 16.30 2.64 -4.66
CA TYR A 61 17.71 2.96 -4.90
C TYR A 61 18.54 1.69 -5.13
N MET A 62 18.29 0.64 -4.34
CA MET A 62 18.94 -0.67 -4.52
C MET A 62 18.61 -1.29 -5.88
N MET A 63 17.36 -1.16 -6.36
CA MET A 63 16.96 -1.63 -7.68
C MET A 63 17.68 -0.88 -8.79
N ALA A 64 17.79 0.45 -8.68
CA ALA A 64 18.55 1.27 -9.63
C ALA A 64 20.04 0.89 -9.65
N SER A 65 20.67 0.75 -8.49
CA SER A 65 22.07 0.31 -8.41
C SER A 65 22.25 -1.10 -8.94
N GLY A 66 21.32 -2.02 -8.65
CA GLY A 66 21.38 -3.41 -9.10
C GLY A 66 21.32 -3.55 -10.62
N LEU A 67 20.48 -2.75 -11.30
CA LEU A 67 20.41 -2.73 -12.77
C LEU A 67 21.70 -2.20 -13.39
N ILE A 68 22.31 -1.18 -12.77
CA ILE A 68 23.60 -0.65 -13.22
C ILE A 68 24.70 -1.70 -13.03
N SER A 69 24.75 -2.36 -11.86
CA SER A 69 25.68 -3.46 -11.60
C SER A 69 25.49 -4.66 -12.52
N ALA A 70 24.27 -4.90 -13.01
CA ALA A 70 23.98 -5.94 -14.00
C ALA A 70 24.47 -5.59 -15.43
N GLY A 71 25.06 -4.42 -15.63
CA GLY A 71 25.67 -4.00 -16.90
C GLY A 71 24.90 -2.97 -17.70
N MET A 72 23.78 -2.44 -17.17
CA MET A 72 23.07 -1.34 -17.83
C MET A 72 23.73 0.01 -17.55
N ASN A 73 23.71 0.92 -18.52
CA ASN A 73 24.11 2.31 -18.25
C ASN A 73 23.08 3.00 -17.34
N TRP A 74 23.49 4.05 -16.63
CA TRP A 74 22.64 4.76 -15.67
C TRP A 74 21.34 5.28 -16.30
N TRP A 75 21.40 5.79 -17.53
CA TRP A 75 20.22 6.26 -18.25
C TRP A 75 19.31 5.10 -18.70
N GLN A 76 19.88 3.95 -19.07
CA GLN A 76 19.11 2.77 -19.46
C GLN A 76 18.36 2.19 -18.25
N ALA A 77 19.03 2.11 -17.10
CA ALA A 77 18.40 1.67 -15.86
C ALA A 77 17.22 2.59 -15.49
N LEU A 78 17.39 3.92 -15.56
CA LEU A 78 16.32 4.88 -15.28
C LEU A 78 15.13 4.72 -16.24
N ILE A 79 15.37 4.58 -17.54
CA ILE A 79 14.30 4.40 -18.54
C ILE A 79 13.57 3.07 -18.32
N THR A 80 14.30 1.98 -18.06
CA THR A 80 13.70 0.67 -17.77
C THR A 80 12.80 0.72 -16.53
N ILE A 81 13.26 1.37 -15.46
CA ILE A 81 12.46 1.53 -14.23
C ILE A 81 11.21 2.38 -14.52
N LEU A 82 11.36 3.48 -15.26
CA LEU A 82 10.25 4.36 -15.63
C LEU A 82 9.19 3.58 -16.44
N LEU A 83 9.63 2.83 -17.45
CA LEU A 83 8.74 2.00 -18.27
C LEU A 83 8.02 0.94 -17.42
N GLY A 84 8.73 0.26 -16.53
CA GLY A 84 8.12 -0.70 -15.61
C GLY A 84 7.02 -0.08 -14.74
N ASN A 85 7.27 1.11 -14.18
CA ASN A 85 6.28 1.83 -13.38
C ASN A 85 5.06 2.27 -14.21
N ILE A 86 5.25 2.70 -15.45
CA ILE A 86 4.15 3.07 -16.35
C ILE A 86 3.27 1.85 -16.68
N ILE A 87 3.89 0.69 -16.94
CA ILE A 87 3.15 -0.56 -17.21
C ILE A 87 2.31 -0.95 -16.00
N VAL A 88 2.88 -0.84 -14.79
CA VAL A 88 2.19 -1.16 -13.53
C VAL A 88 1.13 -0.11 -13.17
N LEU A 89 1.24 1.13 -13.65
CA LEU A 89 0.26 2.17 -13.41
C LEU A 89 -1.12 1.81 -13.97
N ALA A 90 -1.18 1.19 -15.15
CA ALA A 90 -2.45 0.82 -15.78
C ALA A 90 -3.35 -0.09 -14.91
N PRO A 91 -2.89 -1.25 -14.42
CA PRO A 91 -3.70 -2.09 -13.53
C PRO A 91 -4.00 -1.41 -12.19
N ILE A 92 -3.10 -0.59 -11.65
CA ILE A 92 -3.35 0.18 -10.42
C ILE A 92 -4.54 1.13 -10.61
N LEU A 93 -4.57 1.87 -11.72
CA LEU A 93 -5.67 2.80 -12.01
C LEU A 93 -7.00 2.05 -12.18
N LEU A 94 -7.01 0.91 -12.88
CA LEU A 94 -8.20 0.07 -13.02
C LEU A 94 -8.72 -0.45 -11.67
N ASN A 95 -7.83 -0.90 -10.80
CA ASN A 95 -8.20 -1.36 -9.45
C ASN A 95 -8.64 -0.21 -8.52
N SER A 96 -8.20 1.02 -8.78
CA SER A 96 -8.57 2.19 -7.96
C SER A 96 -10.01 2.68 -8.21
N HIS A 97 -10.58 2.40 -9.38
CA HIS A 97 -11.88 2.95 -9.80
C HIS A 97 -13.07 2.50 -8.92
N PRO A 98 -13.21 1.21 -8.54
CA PRO A 98 -14.27 0.79 -7.63
C PRO A 98 -14.16 1.41 -6.23
N GLY A 99 -12.92 1.58 -5.74
CA GLY A 99 -12.65 2.18 -4.43
C GLY A 99 -13.05 3.66 -4.37
N THR A 100 -12.76 4.43 -5.42
CA THR A 100 -13.12 5.86 -5.48
C THR A 100 -14.60 6.09 -5.75
N LYS A 101 -15.23 5.23 -6.57
CA LYS A 101 -16.66 5.33 -6.91
C LYS A 101 -17.58 4.97 -5.75
N TYR A 102 -17.33 3.84 -5.09
CA TYR A 102 -18.19 3.30 -4.03
C TYR A 102 -17.71 3.57 -2.61
N GLY A 103 -16.46 4.04 -2.43
CA GLY A 103 -15.89 4.29 -1.09
C GLY A 103 -15.73 3.02 -0.26
N ILE A 104 -15.66 1.85 -0.90
CA ILE A 104 -15.52 0.55 -0.25
C ILE A 104 -14.04 0.12 -0.20
N PRO A 105 -13.60 -0.52 0.89
CA PRO A 105 -12.25 -1.02 0.99
C PRO A 105 -12.08 -2.30 0.17
N PHE A 106 -10.84 -2.58 -0.24
CA PHE A 106 -10.49 -3.74 -1.09
C PHE A 106 -11.05 -5.09 -0.60
N PRO A 107 -11.03 -5.43 0.71
CA PRO A 107 -11.61 -6.69 1.20
C PRO A 107 -13.11 -6.80 0.91
N VAL A 108 -13.86 -5.70 0.95
CA VAL A 108 -15.29 -5.67 0.63
C VAL A 108 -15.50 -5.84 -0.87
N PHE A 109 -14.65 -5.21 -1.70
CA PHE A 109 -14.69 -5.41 -3.15
C PHE A 109 -14.37 -6.87 -3.53
N ALA A 110 -13.38 -7.49 -2.88
CA ALA A 110 -13.02 -8.88 -3.12
C ALA A 110 -14.17 -9.87 -2.80
N ARG A 111 -15.04 -9.54 -1.85
CA ARG A 111 -16.26 -10.33 -1.55
C ARG A 111 -17.24 -10.37 -2.72
N ALA A 112 -17.29 -9.32 -3.55
CA ALA A 112 -18.17 -9.30 -4.71
C ALA A 112 -17.74 -10.32 -5.80
N SER A 113 -16.44 -10.60 -5.91
CA SER A 113 -15.90 -11.54 -6.91
C SER A 113 -15.71 -12.97 -6.38
N TYR A 114 -15.29 -13.13 -5.12
CA TYR A 114 -14.93 -14.43 -4.55
C TYR A 114 -15.92 -14.93 -3.48
N GLY A 115 -16.98 -14.18 -3.19
CA GLY A 115 -17.90 -14.46 -2.09
C GLY A 115 -17.33 -14.12 -0.71
N THR A 116 -18.15 -14.27 0.31
CA THR A 116 -17.81 -13.88 1.70
C THR A 116 -16.66 -14.70 2.26
N ILE A 117 -16.70 -16.03 2.10
CA ILE A 117 -15.66 -16.95 2.58
C ILE A 117 -14.44 -16.96 1.64
N GLY A 118 -14.66 -16.94 0.31
CA GLY A 118 -13.58 -17.01 -0.67
C GLY A 118 -12.69 -15.75 -0.69
N SER A 119 -13.20 -14.60 -0.27
CA SER A 119 -12.42 -13.34 -0.15
C SER A 119 -11.26 -13.41 0.84
N ASN A 120 -11.28 -14.37 1.78
CA ASN A 120 -10.20 -14.53 2.76
C ASN A 120 -8.91 -15.02 2.12
N LEU A 121 -8.97 -15.81 1.03
CA LEU A 121 -7.78 -16.32 0.36
C LEU A 121 -6.96 -15.18 -0.30
N PRO A 122 -7.54 -14.31 -1.15
CA PRO A 122 -6.84 -13.13 -1.66
C PRO A 122 -6.33 -12.19 -0.56
N ALA A 123 -7.11 -12.03 0.52
CA ALA A 123 -6.70 -11.21 1.65
C ALA A 123 -5.45 -11.78 2.34
N LEU A 124 -5.40 -13.10 2.54
CA LEU A 124 -4.25 -13.79 3.14
C LEU A 124 -3.01 -13.72 2.23
N MET A 125 -3.18 -13.98 0.93
CA MET A 125 -2.07 -13.87 -0.04
C MET A 125 -1.47 -12.47 -0.03
N ARG A 126 -2.31 -11.44 0.02
CA ARG A 126 -1.88 -10.05 0.13
C ARG A 126 -1.19 -9.76 1.47
N ALA A 127 -1.66 -10.34 2.57
CA ALA A 127 -1.04 -10.21 3.88
C ALA A 127 0.38 -10.81 3.91
N ILE A 128 0.58 -11.99 3.31
CA ILE A 128 1.91 -12.63 3.23
C ILE A 128 2.91 -11.74 2.48
N VAL A 129 2.51 -11.17 1.34
CA VAL A 129 3.35 -10.24 0.58
C VAL A 129 3.66 -8.98 1.40
N ALA A 130 2.68 -8.45 2.13
CA ALA A 130 2.88 -7.31 3.01
C ALA A 130 3.89 -7.61 4.13
N CYS A 131 3.82 -8.80 4.74
CA CYS A 131 4.79 -9.24 5.74
C CYS A 131 6.22 -9.35 5.16
N GLY A 132 6.36 -9.88 3.94
CA GLY A 132 7.65 -9.95 3.26
C GLY A 132 8.24 -8.56 3.02
N TRP A 133 7.42 -7.63 2.54
CA TRP A 133 7.82 -6.23 2.36
C TRP A 133 8.19 -5.55 3.68
N PHE A 134 7.41 -5.77 4.74
CA PHE A 134 7.71 -5.26 6.06
C PHE A 134 9.07 -5.78 6.58
N GLY A 135 9.36 -7.07 6.41
CA GLY A 135 10.64 -7.67 6.80
C GLY A 135 11.84 -7.02 6.11
N ILE A 136 11.74 -6.76 4.79
CA ILE A 136 12.81 -6.07 4.03
C ILE A 136 13.03 -4.66 4.58
N GLN A 137 11.96 -3.89 4.83
CA GLN A 137 12.09 -2.53 5.34
C GLN A 137 12.63 -2.50 6.78
N ALA A 138 12.22 -3.46 7.62
CA ALA A 138 12.74 -3.61 8.97
C ALA A 138 14.23 -3.98 8.96
N TRP A 139 14.66 -4.85 8.04
CA TRP A 139 16.07 -5.20 7.89
C TRP A 139 16.91 -3.99 7.47
N ILE A 140 16.48 -3.24 6.45
CA ILE A 140 17.16 -2.02 6.00
C ILE A 140 17.22 -0.99 7.13
N GLY A 141 16.10 -0.78 7.85
CA GLY A 141 16.04 0.10 9.01
C GLY A 141 16.99 -0.33 10.13
N GLY A 142 17.07 -1.64 10.40
CA GLY A 142 18.01 -2.22 11.36
C GLY A 142 19.47 -1.95 11.00
N GLN A 143 19.84 -2.10 9.72
CA GLN A 143 21.19 -1.77 9.24
C GLN A 143 21.52 -0.28 9.40
N ALA A 144 20.55 0.60 9.12
CA ALA A 144 20.72 2.04 9.31
C ALA A 144 20.95 2.40 10.79
N ILE A 145 20.15 1.81 11.69
CA ILE A 145 20.30 2.00 13.15
C ILE A 145 21.63 1.45 13.65
N HIS A 146 22.02 0.25 13.19
CA HIS A 146 23.31 -0.35 13.54
C HIS A 146 24.49 0.56 13.14
N THR A 147 24.45 1.08 11.91
CA THR A 147 25.48 2.01 11.40
C THR A 147 25.49 3.32 12.19
N PHE A 148 24.32 3.85 12.54
CA PHE A 148 24.20 5.07 13.34
C PHE A 148 24.83 4.89 14.73
N PHE A 149 24.52 3.79 15.43
CA PHE A 149 25.13 3.54 16.73
C PHE A 149 26.63 3.23 16.64
N ALA A 150 27.08 2.54 15.59
CA ALA A 150 28.51 2.34 15.33
C ALA A 150 29.28 3.66 15.19
N ALA A 151 28.65 4.68 14.58
CA ALA A 151 29.26 6.00 14.39
C ALA A 151 29.22 6.89 15.64
N VAL A 152 28.18 6.78 16.46
CA VAL A 152 27.96 7.68 17.61
C VAL A 152 28.55 7.14 18.91
N ILE A 153 28.58 5.81 19.10
CA ILE A 153 29.01 5.17 20.33
C ILE A 153 30.36 4.47 20.09
N PRO A 154 31.47 4.99 20.65
CA PRO A 154 32.76 4.31 20.60
C PRO A 154 32.65 2.94 21.29
N GLY A 155 32.93 1.85 20.55
CA GLY A 155 32.82 0.48 21.06
C GLY A 155 31.47 -0.22 20.84
N TRP A 156 30.54 0.38 20.07
CA TRP A 156 29.29 -0.30 19.69
C TRP A 156 29.53 -1.59 18.89
N GLN A 157 30.52 -1.58 17.98
CA GLN A 157 30.90 -2.77 17.20
C GLN A 157 31.43 -3.90 18.08
N THR A 158 32.03 -3.60 19.24
CA THR A 158 32.57 -4.60 20.16
C THR A 158 31.64 -4.92 21.34
N LEU A 159 30.47 -4.27 21.42
CA LEU A 159 29.55 -4.36 22.56
C LEU A 159 28.92 -5.75 22.74
N LEU A 160 28.74 -6.50 21.65
CA LEU A 160 28.18 -7.87 21.65
C LEU A 160 29.25 -8.98 21.46
N GLY A 161 30.53 -8.62 21.48
CA GLY A 161 31.66 -9.53 21.26
C GLY A 161 32.05 -9.71 19.78
N ASP A 162 33.34 -9.96 19.53
CA ASP A 162 33.99 -10.00 18.20
C ASP A 162 33.35 -10.95 17.17
N ALA A 163 32.51 -11.89 17.59
CA ALA A 163 31.87 -12.86 16.69
C ALA A 163 30.59 -12.34 16.01
N ILE A 164 29.99 -11.25 16.51
CA ILE A 164 28.66 -10.78 16.07
C ILE A 164 28.67 -9.32 15.59
N GLY A 165 29.74 -8.56 15.88
CA GLY A 165 29.83 -7.13 15.60
C GLY A 165 30.87 -6.69 14.57
N GLY A 166 31.53 -7.64 13.89
CA GLY A 166 32.52 -7.41 12.83
C GLY A 166 32.04 -7.87 11.46
#